data_AF-A0A960Q973-F1
#
_entry.id   AF-A0A960Q973-F1
#
_cell.length_a   1.000
_cell.length_b   1.000
_cell.length_c   1.000
_cell.angle_alpha   90.00
_cell.angle_beta   90.00
_cell.angle_gamma   90.00
#
_symmetry.space_group_name_H-M   'P 1'
#
loop_
_entity.id
_entity.type
_entity.pdbx_description
1 polymer ?
#
loop_
_entity_poly.entity_id
_entity_poly.type
_entity_poly.pdbx_seq_one_letter_code
_entity_poly.pdbx_strand_id
1 'polypeptide(L)'
;MKTLRHAVALVTTLVSLAAVACSGQGGSSSTDIEQEPTASAHTFKVRAEVMRLPADGSPEIYLHHEAIDGMVDPRGKAMPMDSMTMPFALAKQSLAEGISPGDKVTMTLVIDWPAPVPVLVTALEPLPPDTQLDFSTKPDKGDEDDAEPDVGGTRPPT
;
A
#
# COMPACT_ATOMS: atom_id res chain seq x y z
N MET A 1 4.25 -46.20 -7.51
CA MET A 1 3.12 -45.80 -6.65
C MET A 1 2.33 -44.73 -7.41
N LYS A 2 0.99 -44.75 -7.66
CA LYS A 2 -0.15 -45.50 -7.10
C LYS A 2 -0.26 -45.39 -5.58
N THR A 3 -1.29 -44.80 -4.94
CA THR A 3 -2.52 -44.06 -5.36
C THR A 3 -2.70 -42.81 -4.45
N LEU A 4 -3.80 -42.04 -4.28
CA LEU A 4 -5.26 -42.07 -4.55
C LEU A 4 -5.73 -40.56 -4.57
N ARG A 5 -6.71 -39.99 -5.31
CA ARG A 5 -8.11 -40.27 -5.73
C ARG A 5 -9.21 -39.88 -4.69
N HIS A 6 -10.06 -38.91 -5.07
CA HIS A 6 -11.29 -38.43 -4.38
C HIS A 6 -11.06 -37.55 -3.12
N ALA A 7 -12.01 -36.73 -2.65
CA ALA A 7 -13.45 -36.68 -2.96
C ALA A 7 -14.05 -35.26 -3.09
N VAL A 8 -15.25 -35.20 -3.70
CA VAL A 8 -16.13 -34.03 -3.78
C VAL A 8 -17.01 -33.96 -2.53
N ALA A 9 -17.26 -32.76 -2.01
CA ALA A 9 -18.31 -32.50 -1.03
C ALA A 9 -19.12 -31.25 -1.44
N LEU A 10 -20.36 -31.47 -1.88
CA LEU A 10 -21.32 -30.43 -2.24
C LEU A 10 -22.28 -30.22 -1.07
N VAL A 11 -22.40 -28.97 -0.58
CA VAL A 11 -23.36 -28.59 0.46
C VAL A 11 -24.06 -27.30 0.05
N THR A 12 -25.38 -27.29 0.20
CA THR A 12 -26.29 -26.30 -0.39
C THR A 12 -26.79 -25.26 0.62
N THR A 13 -26.97 -24.03 0.13
CA THR A 13 -27.97 -23.01 0.52
C THR A 13 -28.61 -23.06 1.93
N LEU A 14 -28.59 -21.90 2.59
CA LEU A 14 -29.80 -21.41 3.27
C LEU A 14 -29.98 -19.91 2.98
N VAL A 15 -31.19 -19.51 2.59
CA VAL A 15 -31.57 -18.10 2.37
C VAL A 15 -32.52 -17.70 3.50
N SER A 16 -32.17 -16.66 4.25
CA SER A 16 -33.00 -16.08 5.30
C SER A 16 -33.24 -14.61 5.01
N LEU A 17 -34.41 -14.30 4.45
CA LEU A 17 -34.84 -12.94 4.15
C LEU A 17 -35.63 -12.37 5.34
N ALA A 18 -35.10 -11.36 6.02
CA ALA A 18 -35.78 -10.69 7.15
C ALA A 18 -35.66 -9.17 7.02
N ALA A 19 -36.70 -8.53 6.51
CA ALA A 19 -36.81 -7.08 6.49
C ALA A 19 -37.49 -6.59 7.79
N VAL A 20 -36.82 -5.73 8.55
CA VAL A 20 -37.41 -4.96 9.65
C VAL A 20 -37.14 -3.49 9.38
N ALA A 21 -38.21 -2.74 9.13
CA ALA A 21 -38.16 -1.29 8.99
C ALA A 21 -38.75 -0.64 10.24
N CYS A 22 -37.98 0.21 10.91
CA CYS A 22 -38.47 1.17 11.90
C CYS A 22 -37.69 2.48 11.75
N SER A 23 -38.39 3.56 11.40
CA SER A 23 -37.83 4.91 11.43
C SER A 23 -37.69 5.39 12.88
N GLY A 24 -36.58 6.04 13.23
CA GLY A 24 -36.33 6.44 14.61
C GLY A 24 -35.31 7.57 14.76
N GLN A 25 -35.84 8.80 14.85
CA GLN A 25 -35.28 10.01 15.48
C GLN A 25 -33.81 10.42 15.21
N GLY A 26 -33.64 11.65 14.72
CA GLY A 26 -32.32 12.26 14.56
C GLY A 26 -31.63 12.60 15.88
N GLY A 27 -30.30 12.49 15.88
CA GLY A 27 -29.44 12.81 17.02
C GLY A 27 -28.02 13.10 16.55
N SER A 28 -27.82 14.28 15.93
CA SER A 28 -26.50 14.75 15.47
C SER A 28 -25.61 15.20 16.64
N SER A 29 -25.36 14.29 17.57
CA SER A 29 -24.19 14.36 18.43
C SER A 29 -22.99 13.96 17.57
N SER A 30 -22.33 14.96 16.97
CA SER A 30 -20.94 14.81 16.53
C SER A 30 -20.08 14.65 17.77
N THR A 31 -20.11 13.46 18.38
CA THR A 31 -19.08 13.03 19.29
C THR A 31 -17.82 12.91 18.46
N ASP A 32 -16.98 13.93 18.57
CA ASP A 32 -15.58 13.87 18.19
C ASP A 32 -14.93 12.83 19.10
N ILE A 33 -15.06 11.55 18.70
CA ILE A 33 -14.28 10.47 19.27
C ILE A 33 -12.86 10.77 18.81
N GLU A 34 -12.09 11.42 19.66
CA GLU A 34 -10.64 11.54 19.51
C GLU A 34 -10.09 10.11 19.48
N GLN A 35 -10.00 9.56 18.26
CA GLN A 35 -9.73 8.16 18.04
C GLN A 35 -8.27 7.92 18.38
N GLU A 36 -8.00 7.55 19.64
CA GLU A 36 -6.65 7.27 20.12
C GLU A 36 -5.93 6.41 19.09
N PRO A 37 -4.78 6.87 18.55
CA PRO A 37 -4.12 6.19 17.45
C PRO A 37 -3.55 4.87 17.95
N THR A 38 -4.35 3.81 17.82
CA THR A 38 -3.92 2.41 17.95
C THR A 38 -3.05 2.03 16.76
N ALA A 39 -1.93 2.74 16.60
CA ALA A 39 -0.93 2.64 15.56
C ALA A 39 -0.19 1.30 15.67
N SER A 40 -0.92 0.26 15.28
CA SER A 40 -0.44 -1.11 15.16
C SER A 40 0.42 -1.21 13.90
N ALA A 41 1.50 -1.98 13.94
CA ALA A 41 2.39 -2.14 12.80
C ALA A 41 1.64 -2.60 11.54
N HIS A 42 1.64 -1.77 10.49
CA HIS A 42 1.04 -2.08 9.20
C HIS A 42 2.02 -2.89 8.34
N THR A 43 1.52 -3.85 7.57
CA THR A 43 2.36 -4.71 6.69
C THR A 43 1.88 -4.62 5.25
N PHE A 44 2.81 -4.38 4.32
CA PHE A 44 2.56 -4.24 2.89
C PHE A 44 3.47 -5.19 2.12
N LYS A 45 2.94 -5.83 1.06
CA LYS A 45 3.78 -6.47 0.03
C LYS A 45 3.89 -5.53 -1.16
N VAL A 46 5.12 -5.27 -1.60
CA VAL A 46 5.45 -4.32 -2.67
C VAL A 46 6.48 -4.97 -3.59
N ARG A 47 6.31 -4.86 -4.91
CA ARG A 47 7.32 -5.34 -5.86
C ARG A 47 8.36 -4.24 -6.11
N ALA A 48 9.59 -4.65 -6.40
CA ALA A 48 10.70 -3.73 -6.64
C ALA A 48 11.81 -4.34 -7.49
N GLU A 49 12.64 -3.48 -8.07
CA GLU A 49 13.96 -3.82 -8.62
C GLU A 49 15.06 -3.35 -7.66
N VAL A 50 16.09 -4.17 -7.49
CA VAL A 50 17.21 -3.90 -6.57
C VAL A 50 18.21 -2.97 -7.25
N MET A 51 18.30 -1.72 -6.79
CA MET A 51 19.17 -0.70 -7.40
C MET A 51 20.57 -0.69 -6.78
N ARG A 52 20.68 -0.96 -5.47
CA ARG A 52 21.97 -1.07 -4.77
C ARG A 52 21.83 -1.92 -3.51
N LEU A 53 22.76 -2.86 -3.32
CA LEU A 53 22.87 -3.64 -2.09
C LEU A 53 23.34 -2.76 -0.90
N PRO A 54 23.13 -3.23 0.35
CA PRO A 54 23.75 -2.62 1.52
C PRO A 54 25.27 -2.49 1.38
N ALA A 55 25.82 -1.43 1.95
CA ALA A 55 27.26 -1.19 2.04
C ALA A 55 27.74 -1.50 3.46
N ASP A 56 29.02 -1.83 3.63
CA ASP A 56 29.60 -2.19 4.93
C ASP A 56 29.23 -1.19 6.04
N GLY A 57 28.48 -1.68 7.04
CA GLY A 57 28.02 -0.88 8.18
C GLY A 57 26.70 -0.10 8.00
N SER A 58 26.13 -0.03 6.80
CA SER A 58 24.76 0.50 6.59
C SER A 58 23.74 -0.64 6.46
N PRO A 59 22.56 -0.56 7.11
CA PRO A 59 21.51 -1.55 6.95
C PRO A 59 20.64 -1.35 5.68
N GLU A 60 20.93 -0.35 4.86
CA GLU A 60 20.05 0.15 3.80
C GLU A 60 20.26 -0.54 2.45
N ILE A 61 19.21 -1.18 1.92
CA ILE A 61 19.12 -1.57 0.50
C ILE A 61 18.41 -0.46 -0.28
N TYR A 62 18.84 -0.16 -1.51
CA TYR A 62 18.12 0.77 -2.38
C TYR A 62 17.28 -0.01 -3.37
N LEU A 63 15.98 0.28 -3.38
CA LEU A 63 14.98 -0.40 -4.19
C LEU A 63 14.23 0.64 -5.04
N HIS A 64 14.05 0.36 -6.33
CA HIS A 64 13.02 1.04 -7.13
C HIS A 64 11.74 0.24 -6.98
N HIS A 65 10.80 0.75 -6.21
CA HIS A 65 9.56 0.05 -5.89
C HIS A 65 8.40 0.57 -6.74
N GLU A 66 7.42 -0.29 -6.99
CA GLU A 66 6.13 0.12 -7.58
C GLU A 66 5.35 1.05 -6.63
N ALA A 67 4.36 1.77 -7.16
CA ALA A 67 3.49 2.62 -6.35
C ALA A 67 2.79 1.84 -5.21
N ILE A 68 2.66 2.48 -4.05
CA ILE A 68 2.05 1.90 -2.85
C ILE A 68 0.74 2.64 -2.56
N ASP A 69 -0.39 2.02 -2.93
CA ASP A 69 -1.72 2.61 -2.78
C ASP A 69 -2.19 2.77 -1.33
N GLY A 70 -2.04 1.70 -0.54
CA GLY A 70 -2.71 1.55 0.76
C GLY A 70 -1.94 2.09 1.97
N MET A 71 -0.85 2.83 1.77
CA MET A 71 -0.04 3.35 2.88
C MET A 71 -0.80 4.44 3.66
N VAL A 72 -0.68 4.42 4.98
CA VAL A 72 -1.33 5.35 5.92
C VAL A 72 -0.34 5.94 6.91
N ASP A 73 -0.56 7.20 7.30
CA ASP A 73 0.23 7.93 8.28
C ASP A 73 -0.06 7.48 9.74
N PRO A 74 0.62 8.01 10.78
CA PRO A 74 0.37 7.66 12.18
C PRO A 74 -1.05 7.96 12.69
N ARG A 75 -1.87 8.67 11.93
CA ARG A 75 -3.26 9.04 12.24
C ARG A 75 -4.27 8.24 11.40
N GLY A 76 -3.79 7.27 10.61
CA GLY A 76 -4.61 6.48 9.69
C GLY A 76 -5.03 7.22 8.42
N LYS A 77 -4.53 8.43 8.17
CA LYS A 77 -4.82 9.16 6.92
C LYS A 77 -4.04 8.51 5.78
N ALA A 78 -4.70 8.32 4.64
CA ALA A 78 -4.04 7.86 3.41
C ALA A 78 -2.83 8.76 3.07
N MET A 79 -1.69 8.11 2.89
CA MET A 79 -0.40 8.67 2.51
C MET A 79 0.20 7.77 1.41
N PRO A 80 -0.42 7.74 0.22
CA PRO A 80 0.08 6.96 -0.91
C PRO A 80 1.51 7.39 -1.30
N MET A 81 2.27 6.46 -1.87
CA MET A 81 3.61 6.73 -2.40
C MET A 81 3.71 6.29 -3.86
N ASP A 82 4.29 7.13 -4.72
CA ASP A 82 4.53 6.83 -6.14
C ASP A 82 5.68 5.83 -6.34
N SER A 83 5.85 5.33 -7.56
CA SER A 83 7.04 4.57 -7.94
C SER A 83 8.30 5.42 -7.81
N MET A 84 9.25 5.02 -6.97
CA MET A 84 10.51 5.73 -6.80
C MET A 84 11.67 4.83 -6.34
N THR A 85 12.90 5.32 -6.51
CA THR A 85 14.10 4.69 -5.94
C THR A 85 14.45 5.34 -4.61
N MET A 86 14.46 4.57 -3.51
CA MET A 86 14.83 5.06 -2.18
C MET A 86 15.52 3.99 -1.31
N PRO A 87 16.27 4.39 -0.26
CA PRO A 87 16.78 3.46 0.76
C PRO A 87 15.64 2.87 1.61
N PHE A 88 15.76 1.58 1.94
CA PHE A 88 14.96 0.89 2.93
C PHE A 88 15.87 0.13 3.91
N ALA A 89 15.62 0.26 5.21
CA ALA A 89 16.34 -0.50 6.22
C ALA A 89 15.91 -1.98 6.21
N LEU A 90 16.88 -2.91 6.12
CA LEU A 90 16.62 -4.33 6.27
C LEU A 90 16.55 -4.72 7.76
N ALA A 91 15.54 -5.52 8.13
CA ALA A 91 15.42 -6.10 9.47
C ALA A 91 16.60 -7.02 9.82
N LYS A 92 17.22 -7.65 8.81
CA LYS A 92 18.43 -8.48 8.91
C LYS A 92 19.22 -8.34 7.60
N GLN A 93 20.54 -8.22 7.68
CA GLN A 93 21.39 -8.16 6.49
C GLN A 93 21.33 -9.45 5.65
N SER A 94 21.06 -10.59 6.29
CA SER A 94 20.88 -11.87 5.61
C SER A 94 19.67 -11.94 4.67
N LEU A 95 18.79 -10.93 4.66
CA LEU A 95 17.73 -10.80 3.66
C LEU A 95 18.25 -10.46 2.26
N ALA A 96 19.47 -9.92 2.15
CA ALA A 96 20.12 -9.61 0.87
C ALA A 96 21.07 -10.73 0.38
N GLU A 97 21.17 -11.86 1.09
CA GLU A 97 22.03 -12.97 0.69
C GLU A 97 21.54 -13.61 -0.62
N GLY A 98 22.43 -13.65 -1.63
CA GLY A 98 22.12 -14.19 -2.96
C GLY A 98 21.36 -13.22 -3.89
N ILE A 99 21.08 -12.00 -3.44
CA ILE A 99 20.43 -10.94 -4.23
C ILE A 99 21.49 -10.04 -4.87
N SER A 100 21.28 -9.61 -6.11
CA SER A 100 22.15 -8.76 -6.92
C SER A 100 21.42 -7.49 -7.41
N PRO A 101 22.15 -6.42 -7.78
CA PRO A 101 21.53 -5.29 -8.49
C PRO A 101 20.91 -5.73 -9.83
N GLY A 102 19.72 -5.23 -10.12
CA GLY A 102 18.88 -5.64 -11.26
C GLY A 102 17.95 -6.83 -10.97
N ASP A 103 18.08 -7.50 -9.81
CA ASP A 103 17.12 -8.53 -9.41
C ASP A 103 15.76 -7.90 -9.06
N LYS A 104 14.70 -8.63 -9.42
CA LYS A 104 13.32 -8.25 -9.11
C LYS A 104 12.87 -9.02 -7.88
N VAL A 105 12.21 -8.33 -6.95
CA VAL A 105 11.85 -8.86 -5.63
C VAL A 105 10.44 -8.43 -5.24
N THR A 106 9.77 -9.24 -4.41
CA THR A 106 8.68 -8.77 -3.56
C THR A 106 9.24 -8.52 -2.17
N MET A 107 9.20 -7.28 -1.70
CA MET A 107 9.52 -6.95 -0.31
C MET A 107 8.27 -7.02 0.57
N THR A 108 8.46 -7.45 1.83
CA THR A 108 7.47 -7.28 2.89
C THR A 108 7.89 -6.10 3.77
N LEU A 109 7.25 -4.96 3.53
CA LEU A 109 7.47 -3.70 4.23
C LEU A 109 6.59 -3.65 5.48
N VAL A 110 7.20 -3.43 6.64
CA VAL A 110 6.49 -3.17 7.90
C VAL A 110 6.66 -1.70 8.26
N ILE A 111 5.55 -1.04 8.60
CA ILE A 111 5.51 0.35 9.05
C ILE A 111 4.97 0.36 10.48
N ASP A 112 5.83 0.70 11.44
CA ASP A 112 5.57 0.68 12.88
C ASP A 112 5.95 2.04 13.47
N TRP A 113 5.00 2.98 13.46
CA TRP A 113 5.25 4.39 13.78
C TRP A 113 5.90 4.68 15.15
N PRO A 114 5.65 3.90 16.22
CA PRO A 114 6.36 4.05 17.50
C PRO A 114 7.79 3.48 17.53
N ALA A 115 8.24 2.75 16.50
CA ALA A 115 9.53 2.07 16.50
C ALA A 115 10.72 3.02 16.25
N PRO A 116 11.93 2.72 16.76
CA PRO A 116 13.15 3.49 16.46
C PRO A 116 13.53 3.53 14.98
N VAL A 117 13.06 2.58 14.18
CA VAL A 117 13.15 2.55 12.71
C VAL A 117 11.73 2.31 12.19
N PRO A 118 10.95 3.37 11.89
CA PRO A 118 9.52 3.22 11.60
C PRO A 118 9.16 2.47 10.33
N VAL A 119 10.11 2.27 9.41
CA VAL A 119 9.89 1.63 8.10
C VAL A 119 10.99 0.59 7.88
N LEU A 120 10.61 -0.69 7.79
CA LEU A 120 11.54 -1.81 7.84
C LEU A 120 11.15 -2.93 6.87
N VAL A 121 12.09 -3.38 6.04
CA VAL A 121 11.91 -4.55 5.16
C VAL A 121 12.22 -5.82 5.94
N THR A 122 11.20 -6.66 6.12
CA THR A 122 11.25 -7.87 6.97
C THR A 122 11.42 -9.18 6.19
N ALA A 123 11.12 -9.17 4.89
CA ALA A 123 11.38 -10.26 3.96
C ALA A 123 11.66 -9.70 2.55
N LEU A 124 12.50 -10.40 1.79
CA LEU A 124 12.71 -10.23 0.36
C LEU A 124 12.49 -11.60 -0.32
N GLU A 125 11.58 -11.64 -1.28
CA GLU A 125 11.21 -12.84 -2.05
C GLU A 125 11.59 -12.61 -3.52
N PRO A 126 12.55 -13.35 -4.11
CA PRO A 126 12.92 -13.19 -5.52
C PRO A 126 11.76 -13.45 -6.48
N LEU A 127 11.65 -12.63 -7.52
CA LEU A 127 10.70 -12.77 -8.63
C LEU A 127 11.41 -13.31 -9.89
N PRO A 128 10.67 -13.91 -10.84
CA PRO A 128 11.21 -14.24 -12.16
C PRO A 128 11.82 -13.00 -12.85
N PRO A 129 12.98 -13.11 -13.52
CA PRO A 129 13.69 -11.95 -14.09
C PRO A 129 12.92 -11.28 -15.25
N ASP A 130 12.04 -12.04 -15.91
CA ASP A 130 11.12 -11.60 -16.96
C ASP A 130 9.84 -10.91 -16.42
N THR A 131 9.65 -10.85 -15.10
CA THR A 131 8.54 -10.11 -14.46
C THR A 131 8.55 -8.66 -14.93
N GLN A 132 7.42 -8.19 -15.46
CA GLN A 132 7.22 -6.76 -15.71
C GLN A 132 6.78 -6.07 -14.41
N LEU A 133 7.45 -4.97 -14.10
CA LEU A 133 7.15 -4.09 -12.98
C LEU A 133 6.51 -2.81 -13.50
N ASP A 134 5.54 -2.27 -12.77
CA ASP A 134 4.87 -1.02 -13.09
C ASP A 134 5.51 0.12 -12.31
N PHE A 135 6.37 0.88 -13.00
CA PHE A 135 7.06 2.03 -12.46
C PHE A 135 6.40 3.36 -12.86
N SER A 136 5.11 3.36 -13.19
CA SER A 136 4.38 4.62 -13.37
C SER A 136 4.29 5.37 -12.03
N THR A 137 4.22 6.71 -12.10
CA THR A 137 3.52 7.46 -11.07
C THR A 137 2.08 6.97 -11.01
N LYS A 138 1.40 7.16 -9.88
CA LYS A 138 -0.03 6.92 -9.79
C LYS A 138 -0.74 7.72 -10.90
N PRO A 139 -1.85 7.20 -11.47
CA PRO A 139 -2.74 8.05 -12.20
C PRO A 139 -3.22 9.12 -11.22
N ASP A 140 -2.92 10.39 -11.50
CA ASP A 140 -3.44 11.46 -10.68
C ASP A 140 -4.96 11.37 -10.67
N LYS A 141 -5.57 11.66 -9.53
CA LYS A 141 -7.02 11.54 -9.38
C LYS A 141 -7.62 12.85 -9.85
N GLY A 142 -7.59 12.96 -11.19
CA GLY A 142 -7.12 14.15 -11.87
C GLY A 142 -7.99 15.40 -11.84
N ASP A 143 -7.63 16.32 -12.72
CA ASP A 143 -8.04 17.72 -12.76
C ASP A 143 -9.53 17.94 -13.15
N GLU A 144 -10.47 17.30 -12.45
CA GLU A 144 -11.92 17.40 -12.68
C GLU A 144 -12.54 18.72 -12.16
N ASP A 145 -11.83 19.47 -11.31
CA ASP A 145 -12.31 20.74 -10.70
C ASP A 145 -11.70 22.02 -11.31
N ASP A 146 -10.60 21.96 -12.08
CA ASP A 146 -9.98 23.14 -12.73
C ASP A 146 -10.70 23.55 -14.03
N ALA A 147 -12.03 23.42 -14.03
CA ALA A 147 -12.90 24.11 -14.96
C ALA A 147 -12.91 25.61 -14.60
N GLU A 148 -11.97 26.38 -15.17
CA GLU A 148 -11.97 27.85 -15.06
C GLU A 148 -13.40 28.39 -15.28
N PRO A 149 -14.02 29.07 -14.30
CA PRO A 149 -15.28 29.73 -14.56
C PRO A 149 -15.01 30.84 -15.57
N ASP A 150 -15.68 30.78 -16.73
CA ASP A 150 -15.62 31.82 -17.76
C ASP A 150 -16.18 33.14 -17.18
N VAL A 151 -15.30 33.92 -16.54
CA VAL A 151 -15.55 35.29 -16.10
C VAL A 151 -15.54 36.19 -17.34
N GLY A 152 -16.57 36.02 -18.17
CA GLY A 152 -16.76 36.65 -19.48
C GLY A 152 -16.53 38.15 -19.41
N GLY A 153 -15.34 38.56 -19.85
CA GLY A 153 -14.78 39.89 -19.58
C GLY A 153 -15.40 41.01 -20.41
N THR A 154 -16.65 41.37 -20.13
CA THR A 154 -17.34 42.50 -20.76
C THR A 154 -16.72 43.84 -20.33
N ARG A 155 -15.65 44.25 -21.02
CA ARG A 155 -15.15 45.63 -20.96
C ARG A 155 -16.23 46.59 -21.49
N PRO A 156 -16.72 47.57 -20.70
CA PRO A 156 -17.56 48.62 -21.24
C PRO A 156 -16.73 49.56 -22.13
N PRO A 157 -17.29 50.14 -23.21
CA PRO A 157 -16.61 51.12 -24.04
C PRO A 157 -16.72 52.54 -23.45
N THR A 158 -15.57 53.21 -23.28
CA THR A 158 -15.42 54.65 -23.06
C THR A 158 -14.12 55.12 -23.71
#